data_AF-A0A4R4WLZ8-F1
#
_entry.id   AF-A0A4R4WLZ8-F1
#
_cell.length_a   1.000
_cell.length_b   1.000
_cell.length_c   1.000
_cell.angle_alpha   90.00
_cell.angle_beta   90.00
_cell.angle_gamma   90.00
#
_symmetry.space_group_name_H-M   'P 1'
#
loop_
_entity.id
_entity.type
_entity.pdbx_description
1 polymer ?
#
loop_
_entity_poly.entity_id
_entity_poly.type
_entity_poly.pdbx_seq_one_letter_code
_entity_poly.pdbx_strand_id
1 'polypeptide(L)'
;MTIQPLSGLPSVRRRSSADHDLSCLYAEVLTARAADQLTRCTPRPGDNVRRNAGRLTASLGAYAGALEEYGLPVPAVIRDELRLRRRLVS
;
A
#
# COMPACT_ATOMS: atom_id res chain seq x y z
N MET A 1 18.53 21.27 -41.29
CA MET A 1 18.28 21.23 -39.84
C MET A 1 17.38 20.03 -39.57
N THR A 2 17.93 18.94 -39.05
CA THR A 2 17.20 17.70 -38.76
C THR A 2 16.86 17.66 -37.27
N ILE A 3 15.56 17.76 -36.97
CA ILE A 3 15.03 17.68 -35.61
C ILE A 3 14.95 16.19 -35.27
N GLN A 4 15.79 15.73 -34.34
CA GLN A 4 15.67 14.37 -33.81
C GLN A 4 14.43 14.28 -32.90
N PRO A 5 13.57 13.27 -33.06
CA PRO A 5 12.46 13.06 -32.14
C PRO A 5 12.98 12.58 -30.78
N LEU A 6 12.55 13.26 -29.73
CA LEU A 6 12.82 12.94 -28.33
C LEU A 6 12.40 11.50 -28.00
N SER A 7 13.37 10.60 -27.82
CA SER A 7 13.20 9.24 -27.27
C SER A 7 12.82 9.21 -25.77
N GLY A 8 12.07 10.20 -25.27
CA GLY A 8 11.75 10.39 -23.84
C GLY A 8 10.52 9.65 -23.30
N LEU A 9 9.83 8.85 -24.12
CA LEU A 9 8.52 8.30 -23.76
C LEU A 9 8.49 7.07 -22.81
N PRO A 10 9.54 6.21 -22.66
CA PRO A 10 9.40 5.03 -21.81
C PRO A 10 9.51 5.35 -20.31
N SER A 11 10.19 6.43 -19.93
CA SER A 11 10.36 6.83 -18.53
C SER A 11 9.13 7.52 -17.96
N VAL A 12 8.49 8.40 -18.74
CA VAL A 12 7.26 9.09 -18.33
C VAL A 12 6.09 8.11 -18.20
N ARG A 13 5.93 7.18 -19.14
CA ARG A 13 4.88 6.16 -19.07
C ARG A 13 5.07 5.21 -17.88
N ARG A 14 6.31 4.81 -17.56
CA ARG A 14 6.62 3.99 -16.39
C ARG A 14 6.40 4.72 -15.07
N ARG A 15 6.75 6.00 -15.00
CA ARG A 15 6.52 6.82 -13.81
C ARG A 15 5.02 6.98 -13.57
N SER A 16 4.26 7.25 -14.63
CA SER A 16 2.80 7.37 -14.56
C SER A 16 2.09 6.07 -14.20
N SER A 17 2.59 4.90 -14.63
CA SER A 17 2.04 3.61 -14.19
C SER A 17 2.39 3.32 -12.72
N ALA A 18 3.62 3.59 -12.30
CA ALA A 18 4.03 3.45 -10.91
C ALA A 18 3.23 4.37 -9.98
N ASP A 19 2.99 5.61 -10.39
CA ASP A 19 2.15 6.58 -9.65
C ASP A 19 0.70 6.08 -9.53
N HIS A 20 0.16 5.48 -10.60
CA HIS A 20 -1.18 4.89 -10.59
C HIS A 20 -1.26 3.66 -9.69
N ASP A 21 -0.29 2.75 -9.78
CA ASP A 21 -0.21 1.52 -8.98
C ASP A 21 -0.07 1.85 -7.48
N LEU A 22 0.82 2.79 -7.14
CA LEU A 22 0.98 3.29 -5.76
C LEU A 22 -0.29 3.99 -5.25
N SER A 23 -0.96 4.77 -6.10
CA SER A 23 -2.23 5.42 -5.73
C SER A 23 -3.33 4.39 -5.44
N CYS A 24 -3.43 3.33 -6.26
CA CYS A 24 -4.36 2.23 -6.05
C CYS A 24 -4.07 1.47 -4.75
N LEU A 25 -2.81 1.13 -4.50
CA LEU A 25 -2.40 0.46 -3.26
C LEU A 25 -2.63 1.34 -2.03
N TYR A 26 -2.35 2.64 -2.12
CA TYR A 26 -2.61 3.58 -1.03
C TYR A 26 -4.10 3.70 -0.72
N ALA A 27 -4.95 3.79 -1.76
CA ALA A 27 -6.40 3.77 -1.60
C ALA A 27 -6.87 2.46 -0.93
N GLU A 28 -6.31 1.32 -1.32
CA GLU A 28 -6.61 0.04 -0.67
C GLU A 28 -6.25 0.06 0.82
N VAL A 29 -5.06 0.55 1.18
CA VAL A 29 -4.64 0.72 2.59
C VAL A 29 -5.62 1.60 3.37
N LEU A 30 -6.09 2.71 2.80
CA LEU A 30 -7.08 3.58 3.45
C LEU A 30 -8.41 2.86 3.68
N THR A 31 -8.90 2.12 2.68
CA THR A 31 -10.15 1.35 2.82
C THR A 31 -10.02 0.24 3.86
N ALA A 32 -8.87 -0.45 3.88
CA ALA A 32 -8.60 -1.51 4.84
C ALA A 32 -8.46 -0.96 6.28
N ARG A 33 -7.87 0.23 6.46
CA ARG A 33 -7.85 0.96 7.75
C ARG A 33 -9.25 1.33 8.21
N ALA A 34 -10.07 1.88 7.34
CA ALA A 34 -11.46 2.24 7.68
C ALA A 34 -12.24 0.99 8.12
N ALA A 35 -12.09 -0.14 7.41
CA ALA A 35 -12.73 -1.41 7.78
C ALA A 35 -12.23 -1.96 9.14
N ASP A 36 -10.92 -1.93 9.39
CA ASP A 36 -10.33 -2.37 10.66
C ASP A 36 -10.85 -1.51 11.84
N GLN A 37 -10.88 -0.18 11.67
CA GLN A 37 -11.41 0.75 12.67
C GLN A 37 -12.90 0.53 12.95
N LEU A 38 -13.72 0.41 11.90
CA LEU A 38 -15.15 0.12 12.07
C LEU A 38 -15.37 -1.18 12.84
N THR A 39 -14.59 -2.22 12.55
CA THR A 39 -14.72 -3.50 13.26
C THR A 39 -14.28 -3.40 14.71
N ARG A 40 -13.33 -2.52 15.06
CA ARG A 40 -12.96 -2.25 16.46
C ARG A 40 -14.02 -1.46 17.21
N CYS A 41 -14.71 -0.54 16.54
CA CYS A 41 -15.78 0.27 17.14
C CYS A 41 -17.12 -0.49 17.28
N THR A 42 -17.33 -1.56 16.52
CA THR A 42 -18.54 -2.39 16.62
C THR A 42 -18.23 -3.76 17.25
N PRO A 43 -18.76 -4.10 18.43
CA PRO A 43 -18.58 -5.43 19.01
C PRO A 43 -19.40 -6.45 18.22
N ARG A 44 -18.81 -7.07 17.19
CA ARG A 44 -19.38 -8.21 16.43
C ARG A 44 -18.36 -9.37 16.39
N PRO A 45 -18.80 -10.62 16.14
CA PRO A 45 -17.99 -11.83 16.32
C PRO A 45 -16.64 -11.78 15.60
N GLY A 46 -15.60 -12.27 16.28
CA GLY A 46 -14.18 -12.06 15.99
C GLY A 46 -13.66 -12.49 14.61
N ASP A 47 -14.44 -13.19 13.79
CA ASP A 47 -14.04 -13.61 12.44
C ASP A 47 -13.84 -12.44 11.49
N ASN A 48 -14.71 -11.42 11.57
CA ASN A 48 -14.58 -10.22 10.74
C ASN A 48 -13.40 -9.34 11.17
N VAL A 49 -13.10 -9.30 12.48
CA VAL A 49 -11.93 -8.59 13.04
C VAL A 49 -10.65 -9.23 12.51
N ARG A 50 -10.55 -10.56 12.59
CA ARG A 50 -9.37 -11.29 12.12
C ARG A 50 -9.18 -11.17 10.61
N ARG A 51 -10.27 -11.24 9.83
CA ARG A 51 -10.25 -11.09 8.37
C ARG A 51 -9.81 -9.68 7.94
N ASN A 52 -10.38 -8.64 8.54
CA ASN A 52 -10.02 -7.25 8.22
C ASN A 52 -8.60 -6.91 8.67
N ALA A 53 -8.17 -7.43 9.84
CA ALA A 53 -6.79 -7.29 10.30
C ALA A 53 -5.79 -8.01 9.37
N GLY A 54 -6.13 -9.20 8.86
CA GLY A 54 -5.33 -9.91 7.87
C GLY A 54 -5.24 -9.15 6.55
N ARG A 55 -6.38 -8.64 6.06
CA ARG A 55 -6.45 -7.85 4.82
C ARG A 55 -5.60 -6.58 4.91
N LEU A 56 -5.72 -5.82 5.99
CA LEU A 56 -4.91 -4.60 6.17
C LEU A 56 -3.41 -4.91 6.26
N THR A 57 -3.02 -6.00 6.92
CA THR A 57 -1.61 -6.43 6.96
C THR A 57 -1.08 -6.77 5.56
N ALA A 58 -1.89 -7.45 4.75
CA ALA A 58 -1.55 -7.77 3.37
C ALA A 58 -1.41 -6.50 2.51
N SER A 59 -2.37 -5.56 2.58
CA SER A 59 -2.32 -4.31 1.80
C SER A 59 -1.13 -3.43 2.21
N LEU A 60 -0.79 -3.35 3.50
CA LEU A 60 0.42 -2.64 3.97
C LEU A 60 1.71 -3.29 3.45
N GLY A 61 1.76 -4.62 3.40
CA GLY A 61 2.90 -5.36 2.85
C GLY A 61 3.06 -5.13 1.34
N ALA A 62 1.96 -5.15 0.59
CA ALA A 62 1.96 -4.89 -0.85
C ALA A 62 2.42 -3.47 -1.17
N TYR A 63 1.92 -2.47 -0.44
CA TYR A 63 2.36 -1.08 -0.60
C TYR A 63 3.84 -0.89 -0.27
N ALA A 64 4.32 -1.49 0.83
CA ALA A 64 5.73 -1.44 1.19
C ALA A 64 6.62 -2.12 0.13
N GLY A 65 6.21 -3.29 -0.37
CA GLY A 65 6.93 -4.00 -1.44
C GLY A 65 6.98 -3.21 -2.75
N ALA A 66 5.88 -2.56 -3.14
CA ALA A 66 5.84 -1.71 -4.32
C ALA A 66 6.79 -0.50 -4.19
N LEU A 67 6.85 0.13 -3.01
CA LEU A 67 7.79 1.21 -2.76
C LEU A 67 9.24 0.73 -2.90
N GLU A 68 9.58 -0.44 -2.35
CA GLU A 68 10.91 -1.03 -2.47
C GLU A 68 11.26 -1.36 -3.93
N GLU A 69 10.31 -1.91 -4.70
CA GLU A 69 10.48 -2.22 -6.13
C GLU A 69 10.77 -0.95 -6.96
N TYR A 70 10.14 0.17 -6.61
CA TYR A 70 10.40 1.47 -7.25
C TYR A 70 11.61 2.21 -6.66
N GLY A 71 12.35 1.62 -5.72
CA GLY A 71 13.51 2.24 -5.07
C GLY A 71 13.15 3.43 -4.17
N LEU A 72 11.91 3.50 -3.71
CA LEU A 72 11.39 4.55 -2.84
C LEU A 72 11.50 4.14 -1.37
N PRO A 73 11.78 5.09 -0.46
CA PRO A 73 11.83 4.80 0.97
C PRO A 73 10.43 4.48 1.50
N VAL A 74 10.28 3.37 2.21
CA VAL A 74 9.05 3.04 2.94
C VAL A 74 8.83 4.04 4.09
N PRO A 75 7.70 4.78 4.13
CA PRO A 75 7.41 5.72 5.20
C PRO A 75 7.41 5.07 6.59
N ALA A 76 7.94 5.78 7.59
CA ALA A 76 8.06 5.28 8.96
C ALA A 76 6.72 4.78 9.53
N VAL A 77 5.62 5.49 9.25
CA VAL A 77 4.27 5.10 9.69
C VAL A 77 3.87 3.72 9.17
N ILE A 78 4.18 3.39 7.92
CA ILE A 78 3.87 2.07 7.32
C ILE A 78 4.75 0.99 7.96
N ARG A 79 6.02 1.30 8.17
CA ARG A 79 6.99 0.39 8.80
C ARG A 79 6.61 0.05 10.25
N ASP A 80 6.23 1.07 11.02
CA ASP A 80 5.80 0.92 12.41
C ASP A 80 4.49 0.14 12.51
N GLU A 81 3.53 0.41 11.62
CA GLU A 81 2.26 -0.33 11.58
C GLU A 81 2.47 -1.81 11.23
N LEU A 82 3.34 -2.12 10.26
CA LEU A 82 3.75 -3.49 9.96
C LEU A 82 4.44 -4.17 11.15
N ARG A 83 5.30 -3.44 11.87
CA ARG A 83 6.00 -3.94 13.06
C ARG A 83 5.02 -4.24 14.19
N LEU A 84 4.05 -3.37 14.45
CA LEU A 84 3.00 -3.59 15.44
C LEU A 84 2.15 -4.80 15.07
N ARG A 85 1.78 -4.94 13.80
CA ARG A 85 0.96 -6.05 13.30
C ARG A 85 1.68 -7.39 13.38
N ARG A 86 2.99 -7.45 13.09
CA ARG A 86 3.79 -8.67 13.28
C ARG A 86 3.82 -9.15 14.73
N ARG A 87 3.81 -8.23 15.70
CA ARG A 87 3.79 -8.57 17.14
C ARG A 87 2.42 -9.02 17.65
N LEU A 88 1.35 -8.71 16.93
CA LEU A 88 -0.01 -9.14 17.28
C LEU A 88 -0.35 -10.54 16.77
N VAL A 89 0.48 -11.10 15.89
CA VAL A 89 0.29 -12.43 15.28
C VAL A 89 1.18 -13.50 15.95
N SER A 90 2.16 -13.12 16.78
CA SER A 90 2.95 -14.04 17.62
C SER A 90 2.26 -14.33 18.94
#